data_AF-A0A7J2LW62-F1
#
_entry.id   AF-A0A7J2LW62-F1
#
_cell.length_a   1.000
_cell.length_b   1.000
_cell.length_c   1.000
_cell.angle_alpha   90.00
_cell.angle_beta   90.00
_cell.angle_gamma   90.00
#
_symmetry.space_group_name_H-M   'P 1'
#
loop_
_entity.id
_entity.type
_entity.pdbx_description
1 polymer ?
#
loop_
_entity_poly.entity_id
_entity_poly.type
_entity_poly.pdbx_seq_one_letter_code
_entity_poly.pdbx_strand_id
1 'polypeptide(L)'
;MRSRILSLMIILTIISSFSAFPSQCEEEEVHFRVLKVYWGEGQPVEVSPGETAQLTVILRYEMSKSLNNLKAALSLPEGFQAIGGGNESVAVYTKTMVKGSILELRFPLFIGSNVTLGRYVANLTLEYFISEYTILNSTVTVEFRIVYSEMKYSSVKFATYL
;
A
#
# COMPACT_ATOMS: atom_id res chain seq x y z
N MET A 1 29.91 -42.63 -43.67
CA MET A 1 30.52 -41.53 -42.88
C MET A 1 29.73 -40.23 -42.94
N ARG A 2 29.31 -39.77 -44.14
CA ARG A 2 28.57 -38.51 -44.36
C ARG A 2 27.20 -38.39 -43.64
N SER A 3 26.44 -39.48 -43.48
CA SER A 3 25.14 -39.46 -42.77
C SER A 3 25.25 -39.36 -41.24
N ARG A 4 26.31 -39.91 -40.64
CA ARG A 4 26.57 -39.82 -39.19
C ARG A 4 27.00 -38.41 -38.77
N ILE A 5 27.72 -37.71 -39.65
CA ILE A 5 28.14 -36.31 -39.45
C ILE A 5 26.94 -35.36 -39.56
N LEU A 6 26.03 -35.59 -40.52
CA LEU A 6 24.80 -34.80 -40.66
C LEU A 6 23.89 -34.93 -39.44
N SER A 7 23.75 -36.15 -38.91
CA SER A 7 22.93 -36.38 -37.72
C SER A 7 23.49 -35.71 -36.47
N LEU A 8 24.82 -35.64 -36.34
CA LEU A 8 25.48 -34.97 -35.21
C LEU A 8 25.29 -33.44 -35.25
N MET A 9 25.32 -32.86 -36.46
CA MET A 9 25.08 -31.42 -36.67
C MET A 9 23.65 -31.01 -36.32
N ILE A 10 22.65 -31.84 -36.66
CA ILE A 10 21.24 -31.58 -36.34
C ILE A 10 21.00 -31.63 -34.82
N ILE A 11 21.63 -32.57 -34.12
CA ILE A 11 21.52 -32.67 -32.65
C ILE A 11 22.17 -31.46 -31.96
N LEU A 12 23.32 -31.00 -32.46
CA LEU A 12 24.02 -29.84 -31.91
C LEU A 12 23.20 -28.54 -32.06
N THR A 13 22.46 -28.38 -33.16
CA THR A 13 21.57 -27.22 -33.38
C THR A 13 20.32 -27.20 -32.50
N ILE A 14 19.84 -28.37 -32.07
CA ILE A 14 18.71 -28.49 -31.14
C ILE A 14 19.15 -28.15 -29.71
N ILE A 15 20.39 -28.49 -29.35
CA ILE A 15 20.97 -28.18 -28.03
C ILE A 15 21.29 -26.68 -27.89
N SER A 16 21.74 -26.02 -28.97
CA SER A 16 22.03 -24.57 -28.95
C SER A 16 20.79 -23.68 -28.92
N SER A 17 19.62 -24.20 -29.32
CA SER A 17 18.34 -23.49 -29.19
C SER A 17 17.70 -23.66 -27.81
N PHE A 18 18.25 -24.56 -26.98
CA PHE A 18 17.93 -24.70 -25.56
C PHE A 18 18.86 -23.85 -24.68
N SER A 19 19.33 -22.70 -25.17
CA SER A 19 19.85 -21.65 -24.28
C SER A 19 18.67 -21.11 -23.49
N ALA A 20 18.54 -21.60 -22.27
CA ALA A 20 17.57 -21.14 -21.27
C ALA A 20 17.46 -19.61 -21.33
N PHE A 21 16.29 -19.12 -21.72
CA PHE A 21 15.92 -17.76 -21.35
C PHE A 21 16.00 -17.72 -19.82
N PRO A 22 16.83 -16.86 -19.20
CA PRO A 22 16.61 -16.57 -17.81
C PRO A 22 15.22 -15.94 -17.74
N SER A 23 14.25 -16.68 -17.20
CA SER A 23 13.02 -16.11 -16.69
C SER A 23 13.43 -15.11 -15.62
N GLN A 24 13.61 -13.85 -15.98
CA GLN A 24 13.65 -12.77 -15.01
C GLN A 24 12.22 -12.66 -14.46
N CYS A 25 11.90 -13.50 -13.49
CA CYS A 25 10.95 -13.10 -12.46
C CYS A 25 11.63 -11.94 -11.75
N GLU A 26 11.34 -10.72 -12.22
CA GLU A 26 11.71 -9.51 -11.52
C GLU A 26 10.92 -9.54 -10.21
N GLU A 27 11.54 -10.05 -9.15
CA GLU A 27 11.02 -9.94 -7.81
C GLU A 27 11.06 -8.44 -7.48
N GLU A 28 9.91 -7.79 -7.60
CA GLU A 28 9.77 -6.38 -7.23
C GLU A 28 10.27 -6.22 -5.79
N GLU A 29 11.35 -5.43 -5.61
CA GLU A 29 11.99 -5.29 -4.31
C GLU A 29 10.97 -4.66 -3.33
N VAL A 30 10.49 -5.47 -2.38
CA VAL A 30 9.51 -5.01 -1.40
C VAL A 30 10.20 -4.10 -0.39
N HIS A 31 10.10 -2.79 -0.60
CA HIS A 31 10.70 -1.79 0.27
C HIS A 31 9.94 -1.59 1.59
N PHE A 32 8.61 -1.70 1.55
CA PHE A 32 7.74 -1.51 2.70
C PHE A 32 6.69 -2.61 2.79
N ARG A 33 6.44 -3.07 4.01
CA ARG A 33 5.38 -4.04 4.33
C ARG A 33 4.33 -3.37 5.19
N VAL A 34 3.06 -3.47 4.79
CA VAL A 34 1.93 -3.06 5.62
C VAL A 34 1.77 -4.05 6.78
N LEU A 35 1.85 -3.56 8.02
CA LEU A 35 1.62 -4.37 9.22
C LEU A 35 0.17 -4.27 9.70
N LYS A 36 -0.37 -3.04 9.74
CA LYS A 36 -1.73 -2.76 10.21
C LYS A 36 -2.30 -1.54 9.51
N VAL A 37 -3.62 -1.56 9.32
CA VAL A 37 -4.42 -0.41 8.88
C VAL A 37 -5.66 -0.36 9.77
N TYR A 38 -5.93 0.78 10.40
CA TYR A 38 -7.09 0.95 11.27
C TYR A 38 -7.48 2.42 11.37
N TRP A 39 -8.74 2.68 11.72
CA TRP A 39 -9.21 4.02 12.06
C TRP A 39 -8.91 4.34 13.52
N GLY A 40 -8.55 5.59 13.82
CA GLY A 40 -8.29 6.07 15.18
C GLY A 40 -6.81 6.34 15.47
N GLU A 41 -6.55 6.86 16.66
CA GLU A 41 -5.21 7.19 17.15
C GLU A 41 -4.79 6.20 18.23
N GLY A 42 -3.73 5.42 17.99
CA GLY A 42 -3.21 4.41 18.92
C GLY A 42 -4.09 3.16 19.09
N GLN A 43 -5.41 3.29 19.02
CA GLN A 43 -6.37 2.18 19.13
C GLN A 43 -7.39 2.20 17.99
N PRO A 44 -7.79 1.03 17.46
CA PRO A 44 -8.83 0.91 16.44
C PRO A 44 -10.18 1.42 16.92
N VAL A 45 -10.86 2.20 16.09
CA VAL A 45 -12.26 2.61 16.26
C VAL A 45 -13.06 2.28 15.01
N GLU A 46 -14.37 2.24 15.16
CA GLU A 46 -15.32 2.14 14.05
C GLU A 46 -15.70 3.54 13.56
N VAL A 47 -15.89 3.68 12.24
CA VAL A 47 -16.21 4.97 11.61
C VAL A 47 -17.36 4.80 10.63
N SER A 48 -18.29 5.75 10.65
CA SER A 48 -19.49 5.73 9.81
C SER A 48 -19.41 6.73 8.66
N PRO A 49 -20.25 6.57 7.62
CA PRO A 49 -20.48 7.62 6.63
C PRO A 49 -20.89 8.95 7.29
N GLY A 50 -20.37 10.05 6.75
CA GLY A 50 -20.60 11.41 7.22
C GLY A 50 -19.73 11.87 8.39
N GLU A 51 -18.71 11.10 8.77
CA GLU A 51 -17.81 11.42 9.89
C GLU A 51 -16.41 11.81 9.41
N THR A 52 -15.69 12.54 10.26
CA THR A 52 -14.26 12.80 10.09
C THR A 52 -13.49 11.87 11.01
N ALA A 53 -12.50 11.17 10.48
CA ALA A 53 -11.69 10.23 11.24
C ALA A 53 -10.25 10.16 10.73
N GLN A 54 -9.34 9.68 11.57
CA GLN A 54 -7.95 9.43 11.18
C GLN A 54 -7.77 7.99 10.74
N LEU A 55 -7.29 7.77 9.51
CA LEU A 55 -6.79 6.48 9.08
C LEU A 55 -5.31 6.36 9.47
N THR A 56 -4.99 5.34 10.26
CA THR A 56 -3.63 5.05 10.70
C THR A 56 -3.10 3.82 9.96
N VAL A 57 -1.95 3.99 9.31
CA VAL A 57 -1.25 2.94 8.55
C VAL A 57 0.09 2.68 9.22
N ILE A 58 0.32 1.44 9.65
CA ILE A 58 1.58 0.99 10.24
C ILE A 58 2.35 0.20 9.20
N LEU A 59 3.53 0.69 8.82
CA LEU A 59 4.43 -0.01 7.90
C LEU A 59 5.70 -0.47 8.61
N ARG A 60 6.34 -1.48 8.03
CA ARG A 60 7.71 -1.88 8.33
C ARG A 60 8.58 -1.64 7.11
N TYR A 61 9.71 -0.98 7.31
CA TYR A 61 10.71 -0.80 6.27
C TYR A 61 11.56 -2.08 6.12
N GLU A 62 11.73 -2.59 4.90
CA GLU A 62 12.34 -3.91 4.64
C GLU A 62 13.63 -3.84 3.81
N MET A 63 13.93 -2.70 3.19
CA MET A 63 15.15 -2.50 2.40
C MET A 63 16.40 -2.52 3.29
N SER A 64 17.53 -2.97 2.73
CA SER A 64 18.81 -3.07 3.46
C SER A 64 19.50 -1.72 3.70
N LYS A 65 19.23 -0.72 2.86
CA LYS A 65 19.79 0.63 2.97
C LYS A 65 19.01 1.44 4.00
N SER A 66 19.64 2.41 4.64
CA SER A 66 18.92 3.41 5.42
C SER A 66 18.28 4.44 4.51
N LEU A 67 17.12 4.97 4.88
CA LEU A 67 16.51 6.12 4.21
C LEU A 67 16.30 7.27 5.18
N ASN A 68 16.27 8.48 4.64
CA ASN A 68 15.94 9.70 5.37
C ASN A 68 14.77 10.38 4.69
N ASN A 69 13.82 10.84 5.49
CA ASN A 69 12.61 11.53 5.04
C ASN A 69 11.74 10.67 4.11
N LEU A 70 10.48 10.53 4.46
CA LEU A 70 9.50 9.82 3.68
C LEU A 70 8.29 10.73 3.52
N LYS A 71 7.89 10.96 2.27
CA LYS A 71 6.60 11.53 1.92
C LYS A 71 5.68 10.39 1.50
N ALA A 72 4.55 10.30 2.16
CA ALA A 72 3.56 9.27 1.92
C ALA A 72 2.25 9.94 1.43
N ALA A 73 1.82 9.59 0.23
CA ALA A 73 0.61 10.13 -0.40
C ALA A 73 -0.42 9.02 -0.57
N LEU A 74 -1.54 9.16 0.12
CA LEU A 74 -2.66 8.22 0.08
C LEU A 74 -3.70 8.69 -0.94
N SER A 75 -3.85 7.96 -2.04
CA SER A 75 -4.89 8.20 -3.04
C SER A 75 -6.22 7.66 -2.56
N LEU A 76 -7.19 8.55 -2.36
CA LEU A 76 -8.46 8.27 -1.73
C LEU A 76 -9.49 7.75 -2.75
N PRO A 77 -10.26 6.71 -2.39
CA PRO A 77 -11.35 6.25 -3.23
C PRO A 77 -12.49 7.28 -3.26
N GLU A 78 -13.41 7.12 -4.21
CA GLU A 78 -14.57 7.99 -4.34
C GLU A 78 -15.39 8.04 -3.04
N GLY A 79 -15.85 9.24 -2.68
CA GLY A 79 -16.59 9.50 -1.43
C GLY A 79 -15.70 9.81 -0.23
N PHE A 80 -14.38 9.71 -0.34
CA PHE A 80 -13.44 10.11 0.70
C PHE A 80 -12.70 11.38 0.30
N GLN A 81 -12.38 12.21 1.28
CA GLN A 81 -11.65 13.46 1.03
C GLN A 81 -10.60 13.69 2.12
N ALA A 82 -9.48 14.30 1.74
CA ALA A 82 -8.50 14.76 2.72
C ALA A 82 -9.06 15.97 3.48
N ILE A 83 -8.65 16.14 4.74
CA ILE A 83 -8.94 17.40 5.45
C ILE A 83 -8.19 18.54 4.76
N GLY A 84 -8.94 19.52 4.24
CA GLY A 84 -8.44 20.56 3.33
C GLY A 84 -8.93 20.40 1.89
N GLY A 85 -9.59 19.30 1.57
CA GLY A 85 -10.15 19.00 0.25
C GLY A 85 -9.21 18.18 -0.63
N GLY A 86 -9.77 17.64 -1.72
CA GLY A 86 -9.04 16.80 -2.66
C GLY A 86 -9.13 15.30 -2.35
N ASN A 87 -8.60 14.51 -3.28
CA ASN A 87 -8.63 13.05 -3.29
C ASN A 87 -7.28 12.43 -2.87
N GLU A 88 -6.37 13.21 -2.29
CA GLU A 88 -5.07 12.74 -1.83
C GLU A 88 -4.78 13.30 -0.44
N SER A 89 -4.39 12.44 0.50
CA SER A 89 -3.95 12.84 1.84
C SER A 89 -2.46 12.56 2.00
N VAL A 90 -1.69 13.53 2.48
CA VAL A 90 -0.22 13.45 2.55
C VAL A 90 0.25 13.43 3.99
N ALA A 91 1.14 12.50 4.32
CA ALA A 91 1.87 12.42 5.57
C ALA A 91 3.37 12.51 5.31
N VAL A 92 4.11 13.22 6.17
CA VAL A 92 5.57 13.34 6.09
C VAL A 92 6.19 12.77 7.36
N TYR A 93 7.21 11.95 7.19
CA TYR A 93 7.95 11.32 8.27
C TYR A 93 9.44 11.67 8.16
N THR A 94 9.96 12.43 9.12
CA THR A 94 11.29 13.06 9.07
C THR A 94 12.30 12.40 10.01
N LYS A 95 12.35 11.07 10.02
CA LYS A 95 13.36 10.32 10.79
C LYS A 95 14.12 9.36 9.90
N THR A 96 15.37 9.08 10.25
CA THR A 96 16.16 8.02 9.65
C THR A 96 15.54 6.67 9.95
N MET A 97 15.40 5.84 8.93
CA MET A 97 14.92 4.47 9.07
C MET A 97 15.99 3.50 8.61
N VAL A 98 16.06 2.37 9.30
CA VAL A 98 16.89 1.22 8.93
C VAL A 98 15.98 0.00 8.74
N LYS A 99 16.50 -1.06 8.15
CA LYS A 99 15.75 -2.31 7.99
C LYS A 99 15.08 -2.73 9.29
N GLY A 100 13.77 -2.95 9.24
CA GLY A 100 12.94 -3.34 10.36
C GLY A 100 12.31 -2.18 11.15
N SER A 101 12.65 -0.91 10.85
CA SER A 101 11.97 0.24 11.45
C SER A 101 10.46 0.19 11.22
N ILE A 102 9.71 0.51 12.27
CA ILE A 102 8.25 0.63 12.23
C ILE A 102 7.89 2.11 12.16
N LEU A 103 6.98 2.42 11.25
CA LEU A 103 6.51 3.79 11.03
C LEU A 103 4.98 3.82 11.03
N GLU A 104 4.47 4.87 11.65
CA GLU A 104 3.04 5.14 11.80
C GLU A 104 2.71 6.38 10.99
N LEU A 105 1.93 6.19 9.94
CA LEU A 105 1.44 7.25 9.06
C LEU A 105 -0.02 7.53 9.40
N ARG A 106 -0.36 8.81 9.51
CA ARG A 106 -1.66 9.29 9.98
C ARG A 106 -2.29 10.17 8.90
N PHE A 107 -3.48 9.79 8.46
CA PHE A 107 -4.22 10.47 7.41
C PHE A 107 -5.57 10.92 7.96
N PRO A 108 -5.76 12.20 8.30
CA PRO A 108 -7.08 12.72 8.68
C PRO A 108 -7.95 12.84 7.42
N LEU A 109 -9.13 12.21 7.44
CA LEU A 109 -10.03 12.08 6.30
C LEU A 109 -11.46 12.44 6.66
N PHE A 110 -12.17 13.02 5.70
CA PHE A 110 -13.63 13.14 5.70
C PHE A 110 -14.24 11.96 4.92
N ILE A 111 -15.21 11.29 5.54
CA ILE A 111 -15.97 10.19 4.94
C ILE A 111 -17.32 10.76 4.49
N GLY A 112 -17.56 10.78 3.19
CA GLY A 112 -18.81 11.28 2.61
C GLY A 112 -20.04 10.56 3.19
N SER A 113 -21.15 11.28 3.32
CA SER A 113 -22.42 10.70 3.80
C SER A 113 -23.03 9.67 2.84
N ASN A 114 -22.60 9.69 1.58
CA ASN A 114 -23.01 8.74 0.53
C ASN A 114 -22.10 7.50 0.44
N VAL A 115 -21.03 7.42 1.24
CA VAL A 115 -20.15 6.25 1.29
C VAL A 115 -20.94 5.05 1.81
N THR A 116 -20.83 3.92 1.12
CA THR A 116 -21.48 2.67 1.52
C THR A 116 -20.66 1.94 2.57
N LEU A 117 -21.31 1.08 3.36
CA LEU A 117 -20.58 0.22 4.26
C LEU A 117 -19.84 -0.85 3.46
N GLY A 118 -18.61 -1.15 3.85
CA GLY A 118 -17.81 -2.12 3.11
C GLY A 118 -16.31 -1.94 3.30
N ARG A 119 -15.57 -2.68 2.48
CA ARG A 119 -14.11 -2.63 2.40
C ARG A 119 -13.70 -1.75 1.24
N TYR A 120 -12.69 -0.95 1.47
CA TYR A 120 -12.12 -0.02 0.52
C TYR A 120 -10.64 -0.27 0.40
N VAL A 121 -10.13 -0.05 -0.81
CA VAL A 121 -8.73 -0.20 -1.15
C VAL A 121 -8.23 1.15 -1.65
N ALA A 122 -7.06 1.54 -1.17
CA ALA A 122 -6.38 2.76 -1.58
C ALA A 122 -4.90 2.48 -1.86
N ASN A 123 -4.33 3.27 -2.75
CA ASN A 123 -2.90 3.21 -3.06
C ASN A 123 -2.17 4.23 -2.19
N LEU A 124 -1.13 3.76 -1.50
CA LEU A 124 -0.22 4.57 -0.72
C LEU A 124 1.12 4.64 -1.45
N THR A 125 1.41 5.80 -2.02
CA THR A 125 2.67 6.09 -2.70
C THR A 125 3.68 6.66 -1.71
N LEU A 126 4.87 6.07 -1.67
CA LEU A 126 5.95 6.34 -0.74
C LEU A 126 7.15 6.87 -1.53
N GLU A 127 7.45 8.15 -1.36
CA GLU A 127 8.61 8.83 -1.97
C GLU A 127 9.65 9.09 -0.89
N TYR A 128 10.88 8.61 -1.09
CA TYR A 128 11.93 8.66 -0.07
C TYR A 128 13.33 8.73 -0.67
N PHE A 129 14.27 9.21 0.14
CA PHE A 129 15.68 9.39 -0.23
C PHE A 129 16.54 8.29 0.39
N ILE A 130 17.26 7.54 -0.43
CA ILE A 130 18.29 6.58 0.04
C ILE A 130 19.71 7.18 0.03
N SER A 131 19.87 8.34 -0.61
CA SER A 131 21.06 9.18 -0.61
C SER A 131 20.65 10.62 -0.97
N GLU A 132 21.57 11.58 -0.92
CA GLU A 132 21.26 12.99 -1.27
C GLU A 132 20.72 13.18 -2.70
N TYR A 133 21.01 12.23 -3.61
CA TYR A 133 20.69 12.37 -5.04
C TYR A 133 19.75 11.27 -5.55
N THR A 134 19.34 10.32 -4.72
CA THR A 134 18.57 9.17 -5.16
C THR A 134 17.21 9.14 -4.47
N ILE A 135 16.18 9.50 -5.24
CA ILE A 135 14.77 9.38 -4.88
C ILE A 135 14.27 8.04 -5.40
N LEU A 136 13.59 7.29 -4.53
CA LEU A 136 12.87 6.09 -4.90
C LEU A 136 11.39 6.26 -4.59
N ASN A 137 10.57 5.57 -5.38
CA ASN A 137 9.13 5.48 -5.19
C ASN A 137 8.74 4.02 -4.96
N SER A 138 7.84 3.80 -4.03
CA SER A 138 7.20 2.50 -3.80
C SER A 138 5.71 2.71 -3.60
N THR A 139 4.88 1.84 -4.14
CA THR A 139 3.44 1.89 -3.91
C THR A 139 3.01 0.66 -3.15
N VAL A 140 2.29 0.86 -2.06
CA VAL A 140 1.69 -0.23 -1.28
C VAL A 140 0.18 -0.07 -1.25
N THR A 141 -0.53 -1.19 -1.28
CA THR A 141 -1.98 -1.20 -1.17
C THR A 141 -2.41 -1.21 0.29
N VAL A 142 -3.33 -0.33 0.66
CA VAL A 142 -3.94 -0.30 1.99
C VAL A 142 -5.43 -0.63 1.90
N GLU A 143 -5.89 -1.54 2.74
CA GLU A 143 -7.29 -1.95 2.86
C GLU A 143 -7.86 -1.45 4.20
N PHE A 144 -9.04 -0.84 4.17
CA PHE A 144 -9.75 -0.39 5.37
C PHE A 144 -11.26 -0.60 5.23
N ARG A 145 -11.99 -0.53 6.34
CA ARG A 145 -13.44 -0.83 6.39
C ARG A 145 -14.24 0.33 6.95
N ILE A 146 -15.43 0.53 6.40
CA ILE A 146 -16.48 1.42 6.93
C ILE A 146 -17.62 0.57 7.49
N VAL A 147 -18.06 0.89 8.71
CA VAL A 147 -19.14 0.22 9.45
C VAL A 147 -19.98 1.27 10.19
N TYR A 148 -21.07 0.90 10.85
CA TYR A 148 -21.73 1.86 11.75
C TYR A 148 -20.99 1.90 13.08
N SER A 149 -20.65 3.10 13.56
CA SER A 149 -20.16 3.26 14.92
C SER A 149 -21.24 2.83 15.92
N GLU A 150 -20.84 2.11 16.97
CA GLU A 150 -21.76 1.62 18.02
C GLU A 150 -22.67 2.72 18.60
N MET A 151 -22.15 3.95 18.73
CA MET A 151 -22.94 5.10 19.20
C MET A 151 -24.08 5.47 18.25
N LYS A 152 -23.85 5.41 16.93
CA LYS A 152 -24.88 5.71 15.91
C LYS A 152 -25.88 4.56 15.80
N TYR A 153 -25.42 3.33 15.98
CA TYR A 153 -26.27 2.14 15.97
C TYR A 153 -27.30 2.15 17.11
N SER A 154 -26.91 2.66 18.29
CA SER A 154 -27.80 2.85 19.43
C SER A 154 -28.94 3.82 19.09
N SER A 155 -28.62 5.01 18.55
CA SER A 155 -29.62 6.04 18.18
C SER A 155 -30.59 5.59 17.09
N VAL A 156 -30.12 4.82 16.09
CA VAL A 156 -30.98 4.30 15.00
C VAL A 156 -31.99 3.27 15.52
N LYS A 157 -31.58 2.40 16.45
CA LYS A 157 -32.54 1.48 17.08
C LYS A 157 -33.64 2.24 17.82
N PHE A 158 -33.32 3.26 18.60
CA PHE A 158 -34.34 4.04 19.33
C PHE A 158 -35.34 4.74 18.40
N ALA A 159 -34.90 5.25 17.24
CA ALA A 159 -35.79 5.90 16.29
C ALA A 159 -36.75 4.96 15.54
N THR A 160 -36.49 3.65 15.55
CA THR A 160 -37.33 2.64 14.87
C THR A 160 -38.45 2.11 15.76
N TYR A 161 -38.46 2.47 17.05
CA TYR A 161 -39.49 2.06 18.03
C TYR A 161 -40.44 3.21 18.43
N LEU A 162 -40.47 4.30 17.68
CA LEU A 162 -41.39 5.45 17.85
C LEU A 162 -42.22 5.63 16.58
#